data_AF-A0A519G232-F1
#
_entry.id   AF-A0A519G232-F1
#
_cell.length_a   1.000
_cell.length_b   1.000
_cell.length_c   1.000
_cell.angle_alpha   90.00
_cell.angle_beta   90.00
_cell.angle_gamma   90.00
#
_symmetry.space_group_name_H-M   'P 1'
#
loop_
_entity.id
_entity.type
_entity.pdbx_description
1 polymer ?
#
loop_
_entity_poly.entity_id
_entity_poly.type
_entity_poly.pdbx_seq_one_letter_code
_entity_poly.pdbx_strand_id
1 'polypeptide(L)' 'EEIPPGFTHVLMLRAGRVVAAGPLAEAMTAENLSTTFAMSLQLTVEDGRYAARRRAGRRLDG' A
#
# COMPACT_ATOMS: atom_id res chain seq x y z
N GLU A 1 4.33 -6.87 -8.09
CA GLU A 1 5.56 -6.54 -8.83
C GLU A 1 6.38 -5.58 -7.97
N GLU A 2 7.70 -5.74 -7.97
CA GLU A 2 8.65 -4.94 -7.19
C GLU A 2 8.62 -3.48 -7.69
N ILE A 3 8.78 -2.50 -6.79
CA ILE A 3 9.03 -1.10 -7.14
C ILE A 3 10.55 -0.97 -7.28
N PRO A 4 11.10 -0.76 -8.48
CA PRO A 4 12.54 -0.58 -8.64
C PRO A 4 13.05 0.63 -7.84
N PRO A 5 14.33 0.64 -7.42
CA PRO A 5 14.93 1.84 -6.87
C PRO A 5 14.85 3.01 -7.86
N GLY A 6 14.61 4.22 -7.35
CA GLY A 6 14.56 5.45 -8.15
C GLY A 6 13.15 5.98 -8.46
N PHE A 7 12.09 5.25 -8.11
CA PHE A 7 10.73 5.78 -8.18
C PHE A 7 10.50 6.81 -7.07
N THR A 8 10.10 8.01 -7.46
CA THR A 8 9.91 9.15 -6.53
C THR A 8 8.45 9.46 -6.25
N HIS A 9 7.53 9.03 -7.12
CA HIS A 9 6.10 9.33 -7.04
C HIS A 9 5.27 8.08 -7.27
N VAL A 10 4.03 8.09 -6.78
CA VAL A 10 3.05 7.04 -6.98
C VAL A 10 1.71 7.66 -7.41
N LEU A 11 0.97 6.91 -8.22
CA LEU A 11 -0.44 7.12 -8.50
C LEU A 11 -1.18 5.83 -8.15
N MET A 12 -2.13 5.92 -7.23
CA MET A 12 -2.99 4.81 -6.83
C MET A 12 -4.40 5.01 -7.38
N LEU A 13 -4.92 3.99 -8.06
CA LEU A 13 -6.23 4.03 -8.70
C LEU A 13 -7.13 2.91 -8.19
N ARG A 14 -8.41 3.23 -7.99
CA ARG A 14 -9.46 2.24 -7.77
C ARG A 14 -10.71 2.62 -8.56
N ALA A 15 -11.25 1.67 -9.32
CA ALA A 15 -12.45 1.88 -10.15
C ALA A 15 -12.36 3.15 -11.02
N GLY A 16 -11.20 3.40 -11.62
CA GLY A 16 -10.95 4.57 -12.47
C GLY A 16 -10.82 5.91 -11.73
N ARG A 17 -10.78 5.91 -10.39
CA ARG A 17 -10.62 7.12 -9.57
C ARG A 17 -9.29 7.13 -8.84
N VAL A 18 -8.74 8.33 -8.67
CA VAL A 18 -7.55 8.56 -7.85
C VAL A 18 -7.88 8.30 -6.38
N VAL A 19 -7.11 7.42 -5.75
CA VAL A 19 -7.13 7.21 -4.30
C VAL A 19 -6.07 8.09 -3.65
N ALA A 20 -4.86 8.08 -4.19
CA ALA A 20 -3.75 8.92 -3.76
C ALA A 20 -2.79 9.17 -4.93
N ALA A 21 -2.15 10.33 -4.94
CA ALA A 21 -1.11 10.66 -5.89
C ALA A 21 -0.11 11.62 -5.23
N GLY A 22 1.18 11.42 -5.48
CA GLY A 22 2.22 12.29 -4.92
C GLY A 22 3.55 11.59 -4.67
N PRO A 23 4.46 12.20 -3.90
CA PRO A 23 5.73 11.62 -3.52
C PRO A 23 5.53 10.23 -2.89
N LEU A 24 6.38 9.28 -3.26
CA LEU A 24 6.29 7.88 -2.84
C LEU A 24 6.29 7.77 -1.31
N ALA A 25 7.19 8.50 -0.64
CA ALA A 25 7.30 8.49 0.82
C ALA A 25 6.06 9.02 1.56
N GLU A 26 5.25 9.85 0.90
CA GLU A 26 4.05 10.47 1.49
C GLU A 26 2.78 9.69 1.13
N ALA A 27 2.66 9.25 -0.13
CA ALA A 27 1.46 8.61 -0.63
C ALA A 27 1.45 7.08 -0.45
N MET A 28 2.61 6.43 -0.31
CA MET A 28 2.72 4.99 -0.07
C MET A 28 2.44 4.65 1.41
N THR A 29 1.17 4.69 1.80
CA THR A 29 0.72 4.38 3.17
C THR A 29 -0.12 3.12 3.21
N ALA A 30 -0.16 2.46 4.37
CA ALA A 30 -1.03 1.29 4.57
C ALA A 30 -2.51 1.62 4.35
N GLU A 31 -2.95 2.84 4.70
CA GLU A 31 -4.31 3.33 4.50
C GLU A 31 -4.64 3.48 3.01
N ASN A 32 -3.79 4.18 2.26
CA ASN A 32 -3.98 4.38 0.82
C ASN A 32 -3.97 3.05 0.07
N LEU A 33 -3.05 2.14 0.42
CA LEU A 33 -3.01 0.79 -0.12
C LEU A 33 -4.28 0.00 0.24
N SER A 34 -4.73 0.06 1.49
CA SER A 34 -5.92 -0.66 1.93
C SER A 34 -7.18 -0.19 1.18
N THR A 35 -7.30 1.12 0.98
CA THR A 35 -8.38 1.73 0.19
C THR A 35 -8.28 1.33 -1.28
N THR A 36 -7.08 1.36 -1.87
CA THR A 36 -6.84 1.02 -3.28
C THR A 36 -7.21 -0.43 -3.58
N PHE A 37 -6.80 -1.35 -2.71
CA PHE A 37 -7.04 -2.78 -2.89
C PHE A 37 -8.32 -3.32 -2.24
N ALA A 38 -9.06 -2.47 -1.50
CA ALA A 38 -10.23 -2.86 -0.72
C ALA A 38 -9.95 -4.05 0.24
N MET A 39 -8.79 -4.02 0.90
CA MET A 39 -8.34 -5.05 1.84
C MET A 39 -7.64 -4.41 3.04
N SER A 40 -7.73 -5.01 4.22
CA SER A 40 -6.93 -4.56 5.36
C SER A 40 -5.47 -4.95 5.16
N LEU A 41 -4.63 -3.97 4.84
CA LEU A 41 -3.20 -4.16 4.60
C LEU A 41 -2.36 -3.59 5.76
N GLN A 42 -1.18 -4.17 5.94
CA GLN A 42 -0.07 -3.59 6.68
C GLN A 42 1.06 -3.33 5.71
N LEU A 43 1.78 -2.23 5.92
CA LEU A 43 2.92 -1.82 5.13
C LEU A 43 4.16 -1.83 6.03
N THR A 44 5.23 -2.46 5.57
CA THR A 44 6.56 -2.37 6.17
C THR A 44 7.53 -1.76 5.17
N VAL A 45 8.50 -0.99 5.69
CA VAL A 45 9.55 -0.38 4.88
C VAL A 45 10.91 -0.73 5.50
N GLU A 46 11.75 -1.44 4.76
CA GLU A 46 13.07 -1.91 5.21
C GLU A 46 14.08 -1.65 4.08
N ASP A 47 15.18 -0.94 4.37
CA ASP A 47 16.20 -0.56 3.38
C ASP A 47 15.62 0.06 2.10
N GLY A 48 14.60 0.92 2.26
CA GLY A 48 13.89 1.57 1.15
C GLY A 48 12.96 0.67 0.35
N ARG A 49 12.79 -0.60 0.75
CA ARG A 49 11.88 -1.56 0.11
C ARG A 49 10.54 -1.58 0.83
N TYR A 50 9.47 -1.36 0.07
CA TYR A 50 8.10 -1.39 0.57
C TYR A 50 7.51 -2.80 0.41
N ALA A 51 6.92 -3.33 1.48
CA ALA A 51 6.20 -4.60 1.44
C ALA A 51 4.80 -4.45 2.06
N ALA A 52 3.77 -4.70 1.25
CA ALA A 52 2.39 -4.73 1.71
C ALA A 52 1.93 -6.18 1.93
N ARG A 53 1.34 -6.47 3.09
CA ARG A 53 0.78 -7.78 3.41
C ARG A 53 -0.64 -7.63 3.94
N ARG A 54 -1.51 -8.61 3.69
CA ARG A 54 -2.83 -8.64 4.31
C ARG A 54 -2.67 -8.79 5.82
N ARG A 55 -3.36 -7.97 6.60
CA ARG A 55 -3.49 -8.24 8.03
C ARG A 55 -4.30 -9.51 8.19
N ALA A 56 -3.69 -10.55 8.77
CA ALA A 56 -4.44 -11.71 9.19
C ALA A 56 -5.43 -11.24 10.27
N GLY A 57 -6.71 -11.17 9.90
CA GLY A 57 -7.76 -11.11 10.91
C GLY A 57 -7.58 -12.34 11.78
N ARG A 58 -7.33 -12.14 13.07
CA ARG A 58 -7.31 -13.24 14.04
C ARG A 58 -8.65 -13.96 13.87
N ARG A 59 -8.64 -15.17 13.32
CA ARG A 59 -9.79 -16.05 13.38
C ARG A 59 -9.92 -16.39 14.86
N LEU A 60 -10.78 -15.65 15.55
CA LEU A 60 -11.38 -16.13 16.78
C LEU A 60 -12.43 -17.13 16.31
N ASP A 61 -11.97 -18.33 15.98
CA ASP A 61 -12.86 -19.47 15.83
C ASP A 61 -13.31 -19.82 17.26
N GLY A 62 -14.59 -19.60 17.53
CA GLY A 62 -15.27 -20.05 18.74
C GLY A 62 -15.64 -21.53 18.68
#